data_AF-A0A3G2ICV4-F1
#
_entry.id   AF-A0A3G2ICV4-F1
#
_cell.length_a   1.000
_cell.length_b   1.000
_cell.length_c   1.000
_cell.angle_alpha   90.00
_cell.angle_beta   90.00
_cell.angle_gamma   90.00
#
_symmetry.space_group_name_H-M   'P 1'
#
loop_
_entity.id
_entity.type
_entity.pdbx_description
1 polymer ?
#
loop_
_entity_poly.entity_id
_entity_poly.type
_entity_poly.pdbx_seq_one_letter_code
_entity_poly.pdbx_strand_id
1 'polypeptide(L)'
;MQTYSGNTEDGILDITLKLIDRDEPEQLHAVIICKYDWRREQFSICMLENFISDEDTDLTGNVLIIALIYATTFCQIAELDDVYIQDPTEDAQPRYRSYGFAQVWDDHSKMSADVRDILNTIRLKVNGIDPDEE
;
A
#
# COMPACT_ATOMS: atom_id res chain seq x y z
N MET A 1 -14.02 -3.30 15.07
CA MET A 1 -14.32 -3.54 13.64
C MET A 1 -15.01 -2.28 13.13
N GLN A 2 -14.26 -1.32 12.60
CA GLN A 2 -14.81 -0.15 11.92
C GLN A 2 -14.78 -0.41 10.41
N THR A 3 -15.89 -0.07 9.76
CA THR A 3 -16.23 -0.46 8.39
C THR A 3 -15.75 0.61 7.43
N TYR A 4 -14.91 0.22 6.46
CA TYR A 4 -14.66 1.04 5.28
C TYR A 4 -15.99 1.39 4.59
N SER A 5 -16.32 2.68 4.51
CA SER A 5 -17.46 3.19 3.75
C SER A 5 -16.97 3.96 2.52
N GLY A 6 -16.57 3.25 1.47
CA GLY A 6 -16.32 3.86 0.17
C GLY A 6 -17.63 4.20 -0.53
N ASN A 7 -17.79 5.44 -1.01
CA ASN A 7 -18.88 5.82 -1.92
C ASN A 7 -18.38 5.71 -3.37
N THR A 8 -19.22 5.29 -4.31
CA THR A 8 -18.86 5.19 -5.74
C THR A 8 -18.59 6.55 -6.42
N GLU A 9 -18.87 7.66 -5.74
CA GLU A 9 -18.47 9.01 -6.17
C GLU A 9 -17.04 9.38 -5.75
N ASP A 10 -16.43 8.60 -4.85
CA ASP A 10 -15.01 8.71 -4.53
C ASP A 10 -14.21 8.01 -5.65
N GLY A 11 -13.07 8.57 -6.03
CA GLY A 11 -12.16 7.95 -7.01
C GLY A 11 -11.51 6.70 -6.43
N ILE A 12 -12.27 5.61 -6.28
CA ILE A 12 -11.81 4.31 -5.83
C ILE A 12 -11.09 3.65 -7.01
N LEU A 13 -9.86 3.21 -6.78
CA LEU A 13 -9.05 2.47 -7.74
C LEU A 13 -8.76 1.09 -7.16
N ASP A 14 -9.15 0.04 -7.87
CA ASP A 14 -8.82 -1.34 -7.53
C ASP A 14 -7.68 -1.87 -8.41
N ILE A 15 -6.72 -2.54 -7.77
CA ILE A 15 -5.62 -3.23 -8.44
C ILE A 15 -5.74 -4.71 -8.11
N THR A 16 -6.02 -5.50 -9.14
CA THR A 16 -6.10 -6.96 -9.05
C THR A 16 -4.78 -7.57 -9.51
N LEU A 17 -4.19 -8.43 -8.68
CA LEU A 17 -2.96 -9.16 -8.97
C LEU A 17 -3.25 -10.65 -9.18
N LYS A 18 -2.65 -11.22 -10.25
CA LYS A 18 -2.78 -12.62 -10.62
C LYS A 18 -1.40 -13.18 -11.02
N LEU A 19 -1.21 -14.47 -10.75
CA LEU A 19 -0.01 -15.23 -11.14
C LEU A 19 -0.41 -16.11 -12.31
N ILE A 20 0.28 -15.95 -13.44
CA ILE A 20 -0.12 -16.57 -14.72
C ILE A 20 0.28 -18.05 -14.77
N ASP A 21 1.32 -18.44 -14.03
CA ASP A 21 1.88 -19.80 -14.04
C ASP A 21 1.22 -20.76 -13.03
N ARG A 22 -0.02 -20.47 -12.58
CA ARG A 22 -0.79 -21.34 -11.66
C ARG A 22 -1.82 -22.17 -12.42
N ASP A 23 -2.21 -23.30 -11.83
CA ASP A 23 -3.25 -24.20 -12.37
C ASP A 23 -4.61 -23.49 -12.58
N GLU A 24 -4.87 -22.42 -11.82
CA GLU A 24 -6.09 -21.60 -11.89
C GLU A 24 -5.75 -20.10 -12.07
N PRO A 25 -5.18 -19.68 -13.22
CA PRO A 25 -4.65 -18.33 -13.41
C PRO A 25 -5.75 -17.25 -13.47
N GLU A 26 -7.01 -17.66 -13.59
CA GLU A 26 -8.17 -16.77 -13.59
C GLU A 26 -8.59 -16.30 -12.20
N GLN A 27 -8.14 -16.97 -11.13
CA GLN A 27 -8.48 -16.61 -9.75
C GLN A 27 -7.80 -15.32 -9.31
N LEU A 28 -8.45 -14.63 -8.36
CA LEU A 28 -7.93 -13.43 -7.72
C LEU A 28 -6.95 -13.86 -6.62
N HIS A 29 -5.67 -13.50 -6.74
CA HIS A 29 -4.65 -13.91 -5.77
C HIS A 29 -4.33 -12.81 -4.75
N ALA A 30 -4.35 -11.56 -5.17
CA ALA A 30 -4.26 -10.43 -4.26
C ALA A 30 -5.04 -9.24 -4.80
N VAL A 31 -5.51 -8.38 -3.88
CA VAL A 31 -6.20 -7.14 -4.22
C VAL A 31 -5.65 -5.99 -3.39
N ILE A 32 -5.52 -4.83 -4.03
CA ILE A 32 -5.20 -3.57 -3.39
C ILE A 32 -6.34 -2.61 -3.73
N ILE A 33 -6.92 -1.99 -2.71
CA ILE A 33 -7.94 -0.96 -2.87
C ILE A 33 -7.34 0.37 -2.46
N CYS A 34 -7.36 1.32 -3.38
CA CYS A 34 -6.92 2.68 -3.16
C CYS A 34 -8.08 3.66 -3.32
N LYS A 35 -7.95 4.84 -2.72
CA LYS A 35 -8.88 5.95 -2.86
C LYS A 35 -8.10 7.24 -3.06
N TYR A 36 -8.48 8.01 -4.08
CA TYR A 36 -8.10 9.40 -4.20
C TYR A 36 -9.27 10.30 -3.78
N ASP A 37 -9.06 11.10 -2.74
CA ASP A 37 -9.97 12.16 -2.31
C ASP A 37 -9.46 13.50 -2.84
N TRP A 38 -10.06 13.95 -3.95
CA TRP A 38 -9.70 15.22 -4.60
C TRP A 38 -9.97 16.44 -3.72
N ARG A 39 -10.91 16.36 -2.76
CA ARG A 39 -11.26 17.49 -1.88
C ARG A 39 -10.20 17.72 -0.82
N ARG A 40 -9.52 16.64 -0.43
CA ARG A 40 -8.46 16.64 0.57
C ARG A 40 -7.07 16.58 -0.05
N GLU A 41 -6.99 16.35 -1.37
CA GLU A 41 -5.73 16.08 -2.08
C GLU A 41 -4.99 14.89 -1.45
N GLN A 42 -5.72 13.81 -1.15
CA GLN A 42 -5.19 12.65 -0.44
C GLN A 42 -5.32 11.37 -1.26
N PHE A 43 -4.19 10.67 -1.44
CA PHE A 43 -4.17 9.31 -1.95
C PHE A 43 -3.97 8.32 -0.81
N SER A 44 -4.90 7.37 -0.70
CA SER A 44 -4.94 6.40 0.39
C SER A 44 -4.93 4.97 -0.13
N ILE A 45 -4.13 4.10 0.49
CA ILE A 45 -4.29 2.65 0.42
C ILE A 45 -5.27 2.27 1.53
N CYS A 46 -6.41 1.72 1.14
CA CYS A 46 -7.52 1.39 2.03
C CYS A 46 -7.55 -0.09 2.42
N MET A 47 -7.09 -0.96 1.52
CA MET A 47 -7.03 -2.39 1.78
C MET A 47 -5.90 -3.01 0.97
N LEU A 48 -5.26 -4.01 1.57
CA LEU A 48 -4.27 -4.85 0.93
C LEU A 48 -4.49 -6.27 1.42
N GLU A 49 -4.86 -7.16 0.50
CA GLU A 49 -5.17 -8.54 0.82
C GLU A 49 -4.42 -9.49 -0.12
N ASN A 50 -3.79 -10.52 0.45
CA ASN A 50 -3.12 -11.59 -0.28
C ASN A 50 -3.81 -12.92 0.05
N PHE A 51 -4.67 -13.38 -0.86
CA PHE A 51 -5.51 -14.56 -0.68
C PHE A 51 -4.73 -15.88 -0.70
N ILE A 52 -3.48 -15.85 -1.16
CA ILE A 52 -2.54 -16.99 -1.18
C ILE A 52 -1.35 -16.74 -0.25
N SER A 53 -1.57 -16.02 0.85
CA SER A 53 -0.52 -15.67 1.81
C SER A 53 0.02 -16.85 2.61
N ASP A 54 -0.68 -17.98 2.60
CA ASP A 54 -0.24 -19.26 3.16
C ASP A 54 0.75 -20.01 2.26
N GLU A 55 0.98 -19.50 1.05
CA GLU A 55 1.91 -20.07 0.09
C GLU A 55 3.13 -19.15 -0.11
N ASP A 56 4.28 -19.77 -0.38
CA ASP A 56 5.48 -19.02 -0.76
C ASP A 56 5.45 -18.75 -2.27
N THR A 57 5.18 -17.50 -2.65
CA THR A 57 5.01 -17.08 -4.05
C THR A 57 5.68 -15.74 -4.29
N ASP A 58 5.76 -15.33 -5.55
CA ASP A 58 6.27 -14.00 -5.91
C ASP A 58 5.46 -12.83 -5.31
N LEU A 59 4.24 -13.08 -4.80
CA LEU A 59 3.44 -12.08 -4.08
C LEU A 59 3.81 -11.99 -2.60
N THR A 60 4.45 -13.03 -2.04
CA THR A 60 4.83 -13.08 -0.62
C THR A 60 5.82 -11.96 -0.33
N GLY A 61 5.46 -11.08 0.62
CA GLY A 61 6.25 -9.87 0.92
C GLY A 61 6.09 -8.72 -0.10
N ASN A 62 5.70 -8.99 -1.34
CA ASN A 62 5.74 -8.04 -2.45
C ASN A 62 4.44 -7.27 -2.69
N VAL A 63 3.27 -7.73 -2.22
CA VAL A 63 2.00 -7.00 -2.43
C VAL A 63 2.07 -5.56 -1.91
N LEU A 64 2.70 -5.34 -0.75
CA LEU A 64 2.91 -3.98 -0.22
C LEU A 64 3.83 -3.16 -1.10
N ILE A 65 4.93 -3.73 -1.59
CA ILE A 65 5.86 -3.02 -2.47
C ILE A 65 5.14 -2.61 -3.76
N ILE A 66 4.33 -3.49 -4.34
CA ILE A 66 3.51 -3.19 -5.53
C ILE A 66 2.54 -2.04 -5.23
N ALA A 67 1.84 -2.08 -4.10
CA ALA A 67 0.93 -1.02 -3.68
C ALA A 67 1.65 0.32 -3.53
N LEU A 68 2.84 0.34 -2.94
CA LEU A 68 3.62 1.55 -2.73
C LEU A 68 4.23 2.10 -4.04
N ILE A 69 4.67 1.24 -4.97
CA ILE A 69 5.10 1.67 -6.30
C ILE A 69 3.94 2.35 -7.02
N TYR A 70 2.75 1.76 -6.99
CA TYR A 70 1.57 2.37 -7.59
C TYR A 70 1.22 3.70 -6.91
N ALA A 71 1.14 3.73 -5.58
CA ALA A 71 0.77 4.90 -4.81
C ALA A 71 1.73 6.08 -5.06
N THR A 72 3.04 5.82 -4.99
CA THR A 72 4.06 6.85 -5.25
C THR A 72 4.02 7.33 -6.70
N THR A 73 3.81 6.45 -7.67
CA THR A 73 3.63 6.85 -9.08
C THR A 73 2.42 7.76 -9.26
N PHE A 74 1.28 7.40 -8.65
CA PHE A 74 0.08 8.23 -8.68
C PHE A 74 0.33 9.60 -8.05
N CYS A 75 0.90 9.62 -6.83
CA CYS A 75 1.19 10.87 -6.13
C CYS A 75 2.15 11.76 -6.91
N GLN A 76 3.17 11.21 -7.58
CA GLN A 76 4.05 11.99 -8.45
C GLN A 76 3.32 12.64 -9.63
N ILE A 77 2.35 11.94 -10.24
CA ILE A 77 1.55 12.47 -11.36
C ILE A 77 0.56 13.53 -10.86
N ALA A 78 -0.03 13.31 -9.69
CA ALA A 78 -1.02 14.17 -9.09
C ALA A 78 -0.43 15.30 -8.22
N GLU A 79 0.90 15.44 -8.18
CA GLU A 79 1.64 16.42 -7.37
C GLU A 79 1.28 16.36 -5.87
N LEU A 80 1.13 15.15 -5.33
CA LEU A 80 0.89 14.89 -3.91
C LEU A 80 2.18 14.50 -3.21
N ASP A 81 2.40 15.03 -2.01
CA ASP A 81 3.62 14.79 -1.23
C ASP A 81 3.57 13.50 -0.39
N ASP A 82 2.38 13.10 0.06
CA ASP A 82 2.18 12.01 1.00
C ASP A 82 1.33 10.86 0.43
N VAL A 83 1.62 9.64 0.90
CA VAL A 83 0.74 8.46 0.77
C VAL A 83 0.16 8.14 2.14
N TYR A 84 -1.13 7.80 2.18
CA TYR A 84 -1.82 7.40 3.41
C TYR A 84 -2.16 5.91 3.43
N ILE A 85 -2.09 5.27 4.59
CA ILE A 85 -2.71 3.98 4.89
C ILE A 85 -3.93 4.23 5.77
N GLN A 86 -5.10 3.74 5.36
CA GLN A 86 -6.33 3.79 6.18
C GLN A 86 -6.45 2.57 7.08
N ASP A 87 -6.95 2.79 8.29
CA ASP A 87 -7.27 1.79 9.30
C ASP A 87 -6.20 0.68 9.46
N PRO A 88 -4.91 1.02 9.62
CA PRO A 88 -3.86 0.02 9.72
C PRO A 88 -4.05 -0.83 10.98
N THR A 89 -4.16 -2.15 10.79
CA THR A 89 -4.21 -3.11 11.91
C THR A 89 -2.92 -3.02 12.74
N GLU A 90 -3.02 -3.22 14.05
CA GLU A 90 -1.87 -3.13 14.96
C GLU A 90 -0.70 -4.01 14.51
N ASP A 91 -0.99 -5.21 14.03
CA ASP A 91 0.00 -6.18 13.52
C ASP A 91 0.70 -5.71 12.23
N ALA A 92 0.03 -4.89 11.40
CA ALA A 92 0.60 -4.39 10.15
C ALA A 92 1.41 -3.11 10.34
N GLN A 93 1.19 -2.35 11.42
CA GLN A 93 1.87 -1.07 11.65
C GLN A 93 3.41 -1.16 11.64
N PRO A 94 4.07 -2.16 12.27
CA PRO A 94 5.53 -2.27 12.21
C PRO A 94 6.04 -2.38 10.78
N ARG A 95 5.32 -3.12 9.93
CA ARG A 95 5.66 -3.27 8.52
C ARG A 95 5.54 -1.93 7.80
N TYR A 96 4.48 -1.15 8.02
CA TYR A 96 4.35 0.19 7.42
C TYR A 96 5.41 1.17 7.93
N ARG A 97 5.73 1.16 9.23
CA ARG A 97 6.82 2.00 9.79
C ARG A 97 8.16 1.74 9.11
N SER A 98 8.43 0.49 8.70
CA SER A 98 9.64 0.14 7.95
C SER A 98 9.72 0.75 6.54
N TYR A 99 8.70 1.51 6.10
CA TYR A 99 8.67 2.31 4.86
C TYR A 99 8.49 3.81 5.15
N GLY A 100 8.71 4.25 6.39
CA GLY A 100 8.59 5.66 6.79
C GLY A 100 7.20 6.08 7.26
N PHE A 101 6.22 5.17 7.28
CA PHE A 101 4.87 5.53 7.72
C PHE A 101 4.80 5.82 9.21
N ALA A 102 4.25 6.98 9.57
CA ALA A 102 3.99 7.38 10.93
C ALA A 102 2.49 7.65 11.13
N GLN A 103 2.04 7.56 12.38
CA GLN A 103 0.65 7.88 12.72
C GLN A 103 0.38 9.37 12.43
N VAL A 104 -0.73 9.66 11.75
CA VAL A 104 -1.22 11.03 11.56
C VAL A 104 -1.71 11.58 12.91
N TRP A 105 -1.24 12.77 13.29
CA TRP A 105 -1.40 13.31 14.64
C TRP A 105 -2.86 13.65 15.00
N ASP A 106 -3.65 14.11 14.03
CA ASP A 106 -5.05 14.50 14.18
C ASP A 106 -6.03 13.40 13.71
N ASP A 107 -5.51 12.28 13.19
CA ASP A 107 -6.32 11.20 12.66
C ASP A 107 -5.68 9.83 12.94
N HIS A 108 -6.06 9.24 14.08
CA HIS A 108 -5.57 7.94 14.50
C HIS A 108 -6.04 6.77 13.62
N SER A 109 -6.98 7.02 12.68
CA SER A 109 -7.34 6.02 11.67
C SER A 109 -6.32 5.94 10.53
N LYS A 110 -5.28 6.79 10.52
CA LYS A 110 -4.34 6.87 9.37
C LYS A 110 -2.88 6.89 9.75
N MET A 111 -2.09 6.27 8.90
CA MET A 111 -0.65 6.52 8.84
C MET A 111 -0.27 7.19 7.53
N SER A 112 0.75 8.04 7.53
CA SER A 112 1.26 8.71 6.32
C SER A 112 2.78 8.62 6.21
N ALA A 113 3.28 8.67 4.99
CA ALA A 113 4.70 8.82 4.69
C ALA A 113 4.89 9.68 3.43
N ASP A 114 6.00 10.43 3.42
CA ASP A 114 6.43 11.21 2.27
C ASP A 114 6.81 10.28 1.10
N VAL A 115 6.37 10.65 -0.10
CA VAL A 115 6.56 9.89 -1.33
C VAL A 115 8.05 9.61 -1.61
N ARG A 116 8.94 10.56 -1.30
CA ARG A 116 10.39 10.40 -1.52
C ARG A 116 10.98 9.40 -0.55
N ASP A 117 10.56 9.42 0.70
CA ASP A 117 11.02 8.48 1.72
C ASP A 117 10.59 7.05 1.40
N ILE A 118 9.34 6.87 0.95
CA ILE A 118 8.83 5.59 0.47
C ILE A 118 9.69 5.09 -0.71
N LEU A 119 9.91 5.94 -1.73
CA LEU A 119 10.68 5.57 -2.92
C LEU A 119 12.13 5.21 -2.59
N ASN A 120 12.77 5.95 -1.69
CA ASN A 120 14.12 5.64 -1.22
C ASN A 120 14.15 4.28 -0.52
N THR A 121 13.19 4.02 0.36
CA THR A 121 13.10 2.76 1.10
C THR A 121 12.84 1.57 0.17
N ILE A 122 11.96 1.71 -0.81
CA ILE A 122 11.73 0.66 -1.83
C ILE A 122 13.02 0.38 -2.59
N ARG A 123 13.76 1.41 -3.02
CA ARG A 123 15.02 1.22 -3.74
C ARG A 123 16.05 0.46 -2.91
N LEU A 124 16.17 0.76 -1.62
CA LEU A 124 17.07 0.04 -0.72
C LEU A 124 16.68 -1.45 -0.63
N LYS A 125 15.40 -1.72 -0.33
CA LYS A 125 14.89 -3.09 -0.17
C LYS A 125 14.95 -3.93 -1.45
N VAL A 126 14.61 -3.35 -2.60
CA VAL A 126 14.65 -4.04 -3.90
C VAL A 126 16.10 -4.33 -4.33
N ASN A 127 17.05 -3.46 -3.98
CA ASN A 127 18.47 -3.67 -4.26
C ASN A 127 19.17 -4.54 -3.20
N GLY A 128 18.46 -5.04 -2.18
CA GLY A 128 19.03 -5.86 -1.11
C GLY A 128 19.95 -5.10 -0.16
N ILE A 129 19.75 -3.80 0.00
CA ILE A 129 20.47 -2.95 0.96
C ILE A 129 19.58 -2.81 2.20
N ASP A 130 20.04 -3.31 3.34
CA ASP A 130 19.33 -3.15 4.61
C ASP A 130 19.76 -1.81 5.27
N PRO A 131 18.85 -0.85 5.47
CA PRO A 131 19.17 0.41 6.16
C PRO A 131 19.48 0.22 7.66
N ASP A 132 19.20 -0.95 8.23
CA ASP A 132 19.50 -1.28 9.63
C ASP A 132 20.85 -2.03 9.80
N GLU A 133 21.60 -2.27 8.71
CA GLU A 133 22.98 -2.76 8.73
C GLU A 133 24.00 -1.60 8.80
N GLU A 134 24.05 -0.89 9.94
CA GLU A 134 25.22 -0.08 10.36
C GLU A 134 25.64 -0.39 11.80
#